data_AF-A0A538BRF7-F1
#
_entry.id   AF-A0A538BRF7-F1
#
_cell.length_a   1.000
_cell.length_b   1.000
_cell.length_c   1.000
_cell.angle_alpha   90.00
_cell.angle_beta   90.00
_cell.angle_gamma   90.00
#
_symmetry.space_group_name_H-M   'P 1'
#
loop_
_entity.id
_entity.type
_entity.pdbx_description
1 polymer ?
#
loop_
_entity_poly.entity_id
_entity_poly.type
_entity_poly.pdbx_seq_one_letter_code
_entity_poly.pdbx_strand_id
1 'polypeptide(L)'
;MRETVVQMLRSYDGYAGYISLYDVKNSRARAIILWESEETAEAAELELVERRRQLTATVGLTVESADLYEVPVADLEGARV
;
A
#
# COMPACT_ATOMS: atom_id res chain seq x y z
N MET A 1 13.40 5.31 -3.68
CA MET A 1 11.92 5.45 -3.56
C MET A 1 11.28 4.32 -2.77
N ARG A 2 11.51 3.02 -3.06
CA ARG A 2 10.89 1.91 -2.30
C ARG A 2 11.11 1.98 -0.79
N GLU A 3 12.34 2.25 -0.35
CA GLU A 3 12.64 2.33 1.09
C GLU A 3 11.91 3.49 1.79
N THR A 4 11.73 4.63 1.10
CA THR A 4 11.09 5.82 1.68
C THR A 4 9.60 5.60 1.95
N VAL A 5 8.89 4.90 1.07
CA VAL A 5 7.46 4.62 1.23
C VAL A 5 7.22 3.68 2.39
N VAL A 6 8.00 2.60 2.50
CA VAL A 6 7.86 1.62 3.59
C VAL A 6 8.17 2.25 4.95
N GLN A 7 9.20 3.10 5.04
CA GLN A 7 9.51 3.80 6.30
C GLN A 7 8.41 4.76 6.73
N MET A 8 7.79 5.45 5.78
CA MET A 8 6.64 6.31 6.05
C MET A 8 5.43 5.49 6.49
N LEU A 9 5.12 4.37 5.82
CA LEU A 9 3.97 3.54 6.22
C LEU A 9 4.10 2.98 7.64
N ARG A 10 5.34 2.69 8.08
CA ARG A 10 5.62 2.26 9.46
C ARG A 10 5.30 3.31 10.54
N SER A 11 5.08 4.58 10.18
CA SER A 11 4.67 5.59 11.16
C SER A 11 3.16 5.62 11.42
N TYR A 12 2.36 4.91 10.63
CA TYR A 12 0.92 4.82 10.84
C TYR A 12 0.59 3.76 11.89
N ASP A 13 -0.37 4.08 12.75
CA ASP A 13 -0.87 3.14 13.74
C ASP A 13 -1.50 1.92 13.06
N GLY A 14 -1.29 0.73 13.62
CA GLY A 14 -1.78 -0.53 13.06
C GLY A 14 -1.13 -0.97 11.75
N TYR A 15 -0.03 -0.36 11.27
CA TYR A 15 0.68 -0.86 10.08
C TYR A 15 1.24 -2.27 10.32
N ALA A 16 0.75 -3.26 9.56
CA ALA A 16 1.13 -4.67 9.68
C ALA A 16 2.05 -5.15 8.54
N GLY A 17 2.11 -4.43 7.41
CA GLY A 17 2.96 -4.85 6.30
C GLY A 17 2.70 -4.14 4.98
N TYR A 18 3.57 -4.43 4.01
CA TYR A 18 3.50 -3.86 2.67
C TYR A 18 3.97 -4.86 1.63
N ILE A 19 3.16 -5.04 0.59
CA ILE A 19 3.48 -5.88 -0.57
C ILE A 19 3.41 -4.99 -1.82
N SER A 20 4.51 -4.94 -2.57
CA SER A 20 4.53 -4.29 -3.89
C SER A 20 4.57 -5.35 -4.97
N LEU A 21 3.63 -5.25 -5.90
CA LEU A 21 3.53 -6.10 -7.07
C LEU A 21 3.79 -5.24 -8.31
N TYR A 22 4.55 -5.77 -9.25
CA TYR A 22 4.77 -5.11 -10.54
C TYR A 22 4.57 -6.12 -11.67
N ASP A 23 3.53 -5.88 -12.45
CA ASP A 23 3.27 -6.58 -13.70
C ASP A 23 4.06 -5.89 -14.82
N VAL A 24 5.20 -6.47 -15.14
CA VAL A 24 6.09 -5.99 -16.21
C VAL A 24 5.42 -6.03 -17.58
N LYS A 25 4.54 -7.02 -17.83
CA LYS A 25 3.94 -7.22 -19.16
C LYS A 25 2.92 -6.13 -19.49
N ASN A 26 2.19 -5.67 -18.48
CA ASN A 26 1.16 -4.64 -18.63
C ASN A 26 1.60 -3.27 -18.10
N SER A 27 2.85 -3.14 -17.63
CA SER A 27 3.39 -1.93 -16.99
C SER A 27 2.52 -1.43 -15.83
N ARG A 28 1.98 -2.35 -15.02
CA ARG A 28 1.07 -2.03 -13.91
C ARG A 28 1.72 -2.33 -12.58
N ALA A 29 1.60 -1.41 -11.63
CA ALA A 29 2.02 -1.61 -10.24
C ALA A 29 0.79 -1.74 -9.34
N ARG A 30 0.87 -2.59 -8.33
CA ARG A 30 -0.09 -2.65 -7.23
C ARG A 30 0.66 -2.60 -5.90
N ALA A 31 0.06 -1.91 -4.94
CA ALA A 31 0.53 -1.84 -3.58
C ALA A 31 -0.57 -2.39 -2.68
N ILE A 32 -0.24 -3.33 -1.81
CA ILE A 32 -1.11 -3.82 -0.76
C ILE A 32 -0.48 -3.39 0.55
N ILE A 33 -1.25 -2.67 1.36
CA ILE A 33 -0.86 -2.30 2.71
C ILE A 33 -1.72 -3.14 3.65
N LEU A 34 -1.08 -3.77 4.62
CA LEU A 34 -1.75 -4.60 5.62
C LEU A 34 -1.90 -3.78 6.89
N TRP A 35 -3.05 -3.91 7.51
CA TRP A 35 -3.42 -3.23 8.75
C TRP A 35 -3.83 -4.25 9.81
N GLU A 36 -3.61 -3.93 11.08
CA GLU A 36 -4.02 -4.77 12.21
C GLU A 36 -5.55 -4.81 12.38
N SER A 37 -6.25 -3.76 11.94
CA SER A 37 -7.71 -3.65 12.04
C SER A 37 -8.31 -2.81 10.91
N GLU A 38 -9.62 -2.95 10.70
CA GLU A 38 -10.38 -2.09 9.78
C GLU A 38 -10.33 -0.61 10.21
N GLU A 39 -10.48 -0.34 11.51
CA GLU A 39 -10.43 1.02 12.07
C GLU A 39 -9.11 1.74 11.76
N THR A 40 -7.97 1.04 11.93
CA THR A 40 -6.65 1.62 11.63
C THR A 40 -6.45 1.82 10.13
N ALA A 41 -7.00 0.94 9.29
CA ALA A 41 -6.99 1.10 7.84
C ALA A 41 -7.79 2.32 7.37
N GLU A 42 -9.01 2.50 7.89
CA GLU A 42 -9.87 3.64 7.56
C GLU A 42 -9.25 4.96 8.00
N ALA A 43 -8.73 5.02 9.23
CA ALA A 43 -8.04 6.20 9.75
C ALA A 43 -6.82 6.57 8.90
N ALA A 44 -6.02 5.58 8.49
CA ALA A 44 -4.86 5.81 7.64
C ALA A 44 -5.24 6.26 6.21
N GLU A 45 -6.33 5.75 5.64
CA GLU A 45 -6.75 6.10 4.27
C GLU A 45 -7.08 7.60 4.12
N LEU A 46 -7.61 8.24 5.18
CA LEU A 46 -7.88 9.68 5.22
C LEU A 46 -6.63 10.52 4.91
N GLU A 47 -5.45 10.08 5.34
CA GLU A 47 -4.18 10.74 5.06
C GLU A 47 -3.51 10.21 3.79
N LEU A 48 -3.61 8.90 3.56
CA LEU A 48 -2.94 8.25 2.44
C LEU A 48 -3.50 8.70 1.09
N VAL A 49 -4.78 9.06 0.98
CA VAL A 49 -5.37 9.49 -0.29
C VAL A 49 -4.68 10.75 -0.86
N GLU A 50 -4.43 11.75 -0.02
CA GLU A 50 -3.75 12.99 -0.41
C GLU A 50 -2.27 12.75 -0.72
N ARG A 51 -1.62 11.90 0.09
CA ARG A 51 -0.23 11.50 -0.15
C ARG A 51 -0.07 10.72 -1.44
N ARG A 52 -1.00 9.83 -1.74
CA ARG A 52 -1.02 9.01 -2.96
C ARG A 52 -1.06 9.92 -4.18
N ARG A 53 -1.92 10.94 -4.19
CA ARG A 53 -1.99 11.96 -5.24
C ARG A 53 -0.65 12.69 -5.44
N GLN A 54 0.02 13.08 -4.36
CA GLN A 54 1.33 13.77 -4.42
C GLN A 54 2.43 12.86 -4.99
N LEU A 55 2.48 11.60 -4.56
CA LEU A 55 3.46 10.63 -5.03
C LEU A 55 3.26 10.32 -6.51
N THR A 56 2.02 10.10 -6.96
CA THR A 56 1.74 9.77 -8.37
C THR A 56 1.99 10.95 -9.31
N ALA A 57 1.70 12.18 -8.88
CA ALA A 57 2.01 13.39 -9.64
C ALA A 57 3.51 13.55 -9.95
N THR A 58 4.37 13.07 -9.06
CA THR A 58 5.84 13.21 -9.20
C THR A 58 6.45 12.17 -10.13
N VAL A 59 5.79 11.02 -10.32
CA VAL A 59 6.35 9.85 -11.03
C VAL A 59 5.58 9.54 -12.32
N GLY A 60 4.62 10.39 -12.72
CA GLY A 60 3.84 10.20 -13.95
C GLY A 60 2.96 8.96 -13.94
N LEU A 61 2.61 8.47 -12.74
CA LEU A 61 1.71 7.33 -12.56
C LEU A 61 0.30 7.86 -12.33
N THR A 62 -0.71 7.07 -12.70
CA THR A 62 -2.11 7.34 -12.36
C THR A 62 -2.59 6.22 -11.44
N VAL A 63 -3.24 6.58 -10.34
CA VAL A 63 -3.93 5.61 -9.49
C VAL A 63 -5.22 5.20 -10.18
N GLU A 64 -5.34 3.93 -10.56
CA GLU A 64 -6.58 3.41 -11.17
C GLU A 64 -7.67 3.18 -10.11
N SER A 65 -7.33 2.58 -8.96
CA SER A 65 -8.24 2.39 -7.84
C SER A 65 -7.49 2.25 -6.51
N ALA A 66 -8.22 2.39 -5.41
CA ALA A 66 -7.80 2.03 -4.07
C ALA A 66 -9.04 1.61 -3.28
N ASP A 67 -9.00 0.40 -2.76
CA ASP A 67 -10.15 -0.28 -2.18
C ASP A 67 -9.71 -0.99 -0.90
N LEU A 68 -10.58 -1.01 0.12
CA LEU A 68 -10.34 -1.71 1.37
C LEU A 68 -10.89 -3.13 1.27
N TYR A 69 -10.11 -4.10 1.74
CA TYR A 69 -10.48 -5.52 1.73
C TYR A 69 -10.19 -6.15 3.09
N GLU A 70 -11.09 -7.02 3.52
CA GLU A 70 -10.84 -7.92 4.65
C GLU A 70 -9.94 -9.09 4.20
N VAL A 71 -8.98 -9.45 5.04
CA VAL A 71 -8.09 -10.60 4.81
C VAL A 71 -8.46 -11.72 5.78
N PRO A 72 -9.38 -12.64 5.39
CA PRO A 72 -9.84 -13.70 6.30
C PRO A 72 -8.77 -14.76 6.58
N VAL A 73 -7.80 -14.93 5.66
CA VAL A 73 -6.66 -15.83 5.81
C VAL A 73 -5.43 -15.16 5.19
N ALA A 74 -4.34 -15.10 5.94
CA ALA A 74 -3.02 -14.72 5.45
C ALA A 74 -1.99 -15.73 5.94
N ASP A 75 -1.22 -16.31 5.02
CA ASP A 75 -0.02 -17.08 5.33
C ASP A 75 1.18 -16.33 4.76
N LEU A 76 2.00 -15.75 5.64
CA LEU A 76 3.02 -14.77 5.29
C LEU A 76 4.38 -15.20 5.88
N GLU A 77 5.09 -16.10 5.20
CA GLU A 77 6.52 -16.34 5.46
C GLU A 77 7.38 -15.98 4.23
N GLY A 78 8.30 -15.04 4.43
CA GLY A 78 9.49 -14.83 3.58
C GLY A 78 9.27 -14.35 2.13
N ALA A 79 8.15 -13.70 1.82
CA ALA A 79 7.71 -13.33 0.46
C ALA A 79 8.83 -12.97 -0.57
N ARG A 80 9.01 -13.84 -1.58
CA ARG A 80 9.63 -13.66 -2.94
C ARG A 80 9.10 -14.81 -3.84
N VAL A 81 8.88 -14.79 -5.16
CA VAL A 81 9.15 -13.90 -6.32
C VAL A 81 7.83 -13.46 -6.94
#